data_AF-A0A7C2PU54-F1
#
_entry.id   AF-A0A7C2PU54-F1
#
_cell.length_a   1.000
_cell.length_b   1.000
_cell.length_c   1.000
_cell.angle_alpha   90.00
_cell.angle_beta   90.00
_cell.angle_gamma   90.00
#
_symmetry.space_group_name_H-M   'P 1'
#
loop_
_entity.id
_entity.type
_entity.pdbx_description
1 polymer ?
#
loop_
_entity_poly.entity_id
_entity_poly.type
_entity_poly.pdbx_seq_one_letter_code
_entity_poly.pdbx_strand_id
1 'polypeptide(L)'
;MTDARPHLVHRFVLGVALLAIVLGAPAVAQQHLKTYNTKYYIIHTDLPADAVREAELRITAMAEEYYQRTKGFGGVISKKFDLHLFSRPEDYAAAGGLPGTVGVYNPSARSLMAIARPDSEATWYVVQHEGFHQFLHNVVGGQIPIWINEGLADYFGISIYTGDGYVMGIVPPLRLAALKSWIESGKALTVEKMMQMPHELWNLQLGDAGKSSVNYDQAWSMVHFLAHGDGGRYQDAFNGFLRSVSRGAKWEQAWVANFGAGTREFEQRWRKYWLDMPAEGSVERYAQAAVQTLTSFYARAFSQKQVFGAWEEFCEAAKAGQLKYHRDDWLPPALLEAALPNAERLGDWQIRKRTRYELVCRLDDGREVVGTFQVNAGRVKRDAVQAQIRPARP
;
A
#
# COMPACT_ATOMS: atom_id res chain seq x y z
N MET A 1 10.39 -9.77 -38.17
CA MET A 1 11.31 -9.29 -37.10
C MET A 1 10.44 -8.88 -35.93
N THR A 2 10.22 -9.82 -35.02
CA THR A 2 9.30 -9.73 -33.89
C THR A 2 10.07 -9.21 -32.67
N ASP A 3 9.72 -8.02 -32.22
CA ASP A 3 10.32 -7.33 -31.08
C ASP A 3 9.82 -7.97 -29.77
N ALA A 4 10.64 -8.83 -29.18
CA ALA A 4 10.37 -9.47 -27.91
C ALA A 4 10.84 -8.54 -26.78
N ARG A 5 9.92 -7.71 -26.26
CA ARG A 5 10.16 -6.98 -25.01
C ARG A 5 10.04 -7.97 -23.84
N PRO A 6 11.07 -8.13 -22.99
CA PRO A 6 10.96 -9.00 -21.82
C PRO A 6 10.10 -8.30 -20.76
N HIS A 7 8.87 -8.81 -20.56
CA HIS A 7 8.05 -8.42 -19.42
C HIS A 7 8.69 -8.98 -18.15
N LEU A 8 9.25 -8.12 -17.30
CA LEU A 8 9.67 -8.51 -15.96
C LEU A 8 8.43 -8.61 -15.05
N VAL A 9 7.65 -9.66 -15.29
CA VAL A 9 6.47 -10.03 -14.51
C VAL A 9 6.96 -10.71 -13.24
N HIS A 10 6.97 -10.00 -12.12
CA HIS A 10 7.16 -10.66 -10.84
C HIS A 10 5.91 -11.49 -10.53
N ARG A 11 6.07 -12.81 -10.53
CA ARG A 11 5.09 -13.74 -9.96
C ARG A 11 4.97 -13.44 -8.47
N PHE A 12 3.90 -12.79 -8.05
CA PHE A 12 3.56 -12.66 -6.64
C PHE A 12 2.33 -13.50 -6.34
N VAL A 13 2.57 -14.67 -5.76
CA VAL A 13 1.59 -15.40 -4.97
C VAL A 13 2.21 -15.45 -3.58
N LEU A 14 1.92 -14.46 -2.73
CA LEU A 14 2.20 -14.55 -1.31
C LEU A 14 0.90 -14.92 -0.60
N GLY A 15 0.79 -16.19 -0.20
CA GLY A 15 -0.18 -16.57 0.81
C GLY A 15 0.33 -16.07 2.17
N VAL A 16 -0.35 -15.08 2.74
CA VAL A 16 -0.15 -14.72 4.15
C VAL A 16 -0.86 -15.79 4.98
N ALA A 17 -0.08 -16.61 5.68
CA ALA A 17 -0.58 -17.61 6.61
C ALA A 17 -0.67 -16.98 8.01
N LEU A 18 -1.85 -16.47 8.36
CA LEU A 18 -2.19 -16.12 9.74
C LEU A 18 -2.60 -17.41 10.49
N LEU A 19 -1.66 -17.96 11.26
CA LEU A 19 -1.90 -19.13 12.10
C LEU A 19 -1.68 -18.74 13.57
N ALA A 20 -2.76 -18.65 14.35
CA ALA A 20 -2.67 -18.49 15.80
C ALA A 20 -2.33 -19.84 16.45
N ILE A 21 -1.05 -20.07 16.77
CA ILE A 21 -0.62 -21.21 17.59
C ILE A 21 0.17 -20.68 18.79
N VAL A 22 -0.24 -21.12 19.98
CA VAL A 22 0.46 -20.90 21.25
C VAL A 22 1.55 -21.97 21.39
N LEU A 23 2.82 -21.59 21.30
CA LEU A 23 3.95 -22.47 21.65
C LEU A 23 5.01 -21.70 22.47
N GLY A 24 5.51 -22.39 23.51
CA GLY A 24 6.48 -21.88 24.47
C GLY A 24 7.87 -21.66 23.87
N ALA A 25 8.54 -20.62 24.35
CA ALA A 25 9.82 -20.14 23.84
C ALA A 25 11.02 -21.03 24.25
N PRO A 26 11.92 -21.38 23.32
CA PRO A 26 13.31 -21.69 23.68
C PRO A 26 14.10 -20.38 23.84
N ALA A 27 14.92 -20.30 24.89
CA ALA A 27 15.82 -19.18 25.11
C ALA A 27 17.05 -19.31 24.18
N VAL A 28 17.06 -18.52 23.11
CA VAL A 28 18.23 -18.30 22.24
C VAL A 28 18.69 -16.86 22.45
N ALA A 29 20.00 -16.65 22.52
CA ALA A 29 20.63 -15.37 22.83
C ALA A 29 20.02 -14.23 22.01
N GLN A 30 19.25 -13.35 22.65
CA GLN A 30 18.73 -12.13 22.05
C GLN A 30 19.92 -11.26 21.65
N GLN A 31 20.19 -11.16 20.36
CA GLN A 31 20.97 -10.04 19.87
C GLN A 31 20.24 -8.77 20.33
N HIS A 32 20.94 -7.88 21.03
CA HIS A 32 20.33 -6.64 21.51
C HIS A 32 19.96 -5.76 20.31
N LEU A 33 18.68 -5.78 19.92
CA LEU A 33 18.12 -4.87 18.94
C LEU A 33 18.29 -3.43 19.44
N LYS A 34 18.63 -2.52 18.54
CA LYS A 34 18.60 -1.09 18.83
C LYS A 34 17.17 -0.60 18.81
N THR A 35 16.84 0.29 19.74
CA THR A 35 15.50 0.88 19.85
C THR A 35 15.50 2.33 19.36
N TYR A 36 14.54 2.67 18.50
CA TYR A 36 14.32 4.01 17.96
C TYR A 36 12.90 4.45 18.26
N ASN A 37 12.77 5.59 18.94
CA ASN A 37 11.49 6.14 19.36
C ASN A 37 11.02 7.19 18.33
N THR A 38 10.02 6.85 17.51
CA THR A 38 9.53 7.69 16.41
C THR A 38 8.19 8.33 16.77
N LYS A 39 7.53 9.01 15.83
CA LYS A 39 6.23 9.67 16.09
C LYS A 39 5.14 8.69 16.56
N TYR A 40 4.97 7.57 15.84
CA TYR A 40 3.90 6.59 16.09
C TYR A 40 4.40 5.20 16.50
N TYR A 41 5.70 4.92 16.36
CA TYR A 41 6.25 3.59 16.59
C TYR A 41 7.45 3.61 17.53
N ILE A 42 7.68 2.46 18.17
CA ILE A 42 8.96 2.10 18.78
C ILE A 42 9.55 1.02 17.87
N ILE A 43 10.63 1.34 17.16
CA ILE A 43 11.28 0.42 16.21
C ILE A 43 12.42 -0.29 16.95
N HIS A 44 12.41 -1.62 16.94
CA HIS A 44 13.46 -2.48 17.46
C HIS A 44 14.14 -3.19 16.29
N THR A 45 15.42 -2.93 16.04
CA THR A 45 16.07 -3.44 14.82
C THR A 45 17.59 -3.52 14.91
N ASP A 46 18.17 -4.41 14.09
CA ASP A 46 19.60 -4.56 13.80
C ASP A 46 20.02 -3.87 12.49
N LEU A 47 19.08 -3.23 11.79
CA LEU A 47 19.31 -2.54 10.52
C LEU A 47 20.27 -1.34 10.63
N PRO A 48 20.96 -0.99 9.52
CA PRO A 48 21.76 0.23 9.45
C PRO A 48 20.89 1.48 9.53
N ALA A 49 21.49 2.61 9.95
CA ALA A 49 20.77 3.85 10.26
C ALA A 49 19.88 4.37 9.10
N ASP A 50 20.35 4.28 7.86
CA ASP A 50 19.57 4.73 6.69
C ASP A 50 18.31 3.87 6.46
N ALA A 51 18.40 2.55 6.68
CA ALA A 51 17.24 1.66 6.59
C ALA A 51 16.24 1.90 7.73
N VAL A 52 16.73 2.24 8.94
CA VAL A 52 15.86 2.68 10.04
C VAL A 52 15.14 3.99 9.71
N ARG A 53 15.86 4.93 9.10
CA ARG A 53 15.31 6.21 8.67
C ARG A 53 14.24 6.03 7.59
N GLU A 54 14.47 5.15 6.61
CA GLU A 54 13.44 4.79 5.62
C GLU A 54 12.22 4.17 6.30
N ALA A 55 12.44 3.21 7.22
CA ALA A 55 11.36 2.57 7.94
C ALA A 55 10.50 3.58 8.70
N GLU A 56 11.12 4.50 9.44
CA GLU A 56 10.43 5.58 10.13
C GLU A 56 9.57 6.42 9.18
N LEU A 57 10.11 6.84 8.04
CA LEU A 57 9.38 7.65 7.07
C LEU A 57 8.15 6.92 6.50
N ARG A 58 8.33 5.65 6.08
CA ARG A 58 7.27 4.81 5.49
C ARG A 58 6.17 4.49 6.50
N ILE A 59 6.51 3.97 7.68
CA ILE A 59 5.50 3.60 8.69
C ILE A 59 4.78 4.83 9.25
N THR A 60 5.46 5.97 9.35
CA THR A 60 4.81 7.23 9.75
C THR A 60 3.83 7.70 8.68
N ALA A 61 4.19 7.61 7.39
CA ALA A 61 3.27 7.90 6.29
C ALA A 61 2.04 6.99 6.34
N MET A 62 2.28 5.69 6.54
CA MET A 62 1.22 4.69 6.48
C MET A 62 0.28 4.80 7.69
N ALA A 63 0.78 5.01 8.91
CA ALA A 63 -0.06 5.22 10.08
C ALA A 63 -0.96 6.46 9.95
N GLU A 64 -0.46 7.53 9.32
CA GLU A 64 -1.28 8.69 8.99
C GLU A 64 -2.34 8.35 7.94
N GLU A 65 -2.01 7.58 6.89
CA GLU A 65 -2.98 7.11 5.90
C GLU A 65 -4.06 6.21 6.50
N TYR A 66 -3.70 5.25 7.36
CA TYR A 66 -4.65 4.45 8.12
C TYR A 66 -5.60 5.37 8.86
N TYR A 67 -5.04 6.28 9.67
CA TYR A 67 -5.84 7.20 10.47
C TYR A 67 -6.79 8.02 9.59
N GLN A 68 -6.30 8.65 8.51
CA GLN A 68 -7.12 9.46 7.59
C GLN A 68 -8.31 8.65 7.04
N ARG A 69 -8.06 7.42 6.58
CA ARG A 69 -9.09 6.58 5.94
C ARG A 69 -10.01 5.91 6.92
N THR A 70 -9.64 5.83 8.19
CA THR A 70 -10.50 5.29 9.25
C THR A 70 -11.10 6.37 10.15
N LYS A 71 -10.92 7.67 9.89
CA LYS A 71 -11.43 8.78 10.76
C LYS A 71 -12.90 8.67 11.14
N GLY A 72 -13.72 8.05 10.29
CA GLY A 72 -15.15 7.87 10.55
C GLY A 72 -15.47 6.84 11.63
N PHE A 73 -14.55 5.94 11.96
CA PHE A 73 -14.83 4.80 12.86
C PHE A 73 -13.67 4.39 13.77
N GLY A 74 -12.46 4.93 13.57
CA GLY A 74 -11.31 4.71 14.43
C GLY A 74 -11.19 5.74 15.54
N GLY A 75 -10.56 5.33 16.65
CA GLY A 75 -10.15 6.20 17.74
C GLY A 75 -8.88 6.98 17.42
N VAL A 76 -8.16 7.36 18.48
CA VAL A 76 -6.88 8.07 18.39
C VAL A 76 -5.72 7.12 18.67
N ILE A 77 -4.59 7.31 17.97
CA ILE A 77 -3.33 6.63 18.31
C ILE A 77 -2.84 7.21 19.64
N SER A 78 -3.14 6.52 20.74
CA SER A 78 -2.80 6.95 22.11
C SER A 78 -1.52 6.32 22.65
N LYS A 79 -1.06 5.24 22.02
CA LYS A 79 0.18 4.54 22.35
C LYS A 79 0.98 4.31 21.07
N LYS A 80 2.30 4.36 21.20
CA LYS A 80 3.19 3.99 20.10
C LYS A 80 3.12 2.49 19.88
N PHE A 81 3.24 2.09 18.62
CA PHE A 81 3.18 0.70 18.20
C PHE A 81 4.58 0.08 18.18
N ASP A 82 4.71 -1.13 18.71
CA ASP A 82 5.98 -1.88 18.66
C ASP A 82 6.16 -2.51 17.27
N LEU A 83 7.30 -2.22 16.65
CA LEU A 83 7.72 -2.77 15.36
C LEU A 83 9.12 -3.37 15.50
N HIS A 84 9.26 -4.67 15.20
CA HIS A 84 10.53 -5.35 15.12
C HIS A 84 10.90 -5.60 13.66
N LEU A 85 12.05 -5.08 13.25
CA LEU A 85 12.59 -5.30 11.91
C LEU A 85 13.91 -6.05 12.02
N PHE A 86 14.00 -7.21 11.37
CA PHE A 86 15.17 -8.07 11.42
C PHE A 86 15.85 -8.09 10.05
N SER A 87 17.17 -7.93 10.01
CA SER A 87 17.94 -8.13 8.78
C SER A 87 18.03 -9.60 8.38
N ARG A 88 17.90 -10.52 9.35
CA ARG A 88 18.05 -11.96 9.17
C ARG A 88 16.76 -12.73 9.45
N PRO A 89 16.38 -13.69 8.57
CA PRO A 89 15.25 -14.59 8.81
C PRO A 89 15.37 -15.41 10.09
N GLU A 90 16.59 -15.80 10.48
CA GLU A 90 16.83 -16.60 11.69
C GLU A 90 16.44 -15.85 12.97
N ASP A 91 16.76 -14.56 13.04
CA ASP A 91 16.45 -13.71 14.20
C ASP A 91 14.95 -13.41 14.27
N TYR A 92 14.31 -13.22 13.12
CA TYR A 92 12.85 -13.13 13.02
C TYR A 92 12.17 -14.39 13.59
N ALA A 93 12.62 -15.58 13.18
CA ALA A 93 12.07 -16.84 13.68
C ALA A 93 12.35 -17.02 15.18
N ALA A 94 13.57 -16.72 15.64
CA ALA A 94 13.95 -16.82 17.05
C ALA A 94 13.14 -15.88 17.96
N ALA A 95 12.72 -14.72 17.44
CA ALA A 95 11.86 -13.77 18.15
C ALA A 95 10.36 -14.16 18.15
N GLY A 96 10.01 -15.32 17.58
CA GLY A 96 8.63 -15.83 17.52
C GLY A 96 7.91 -15.56 16.20
N GLY A 97 8.63 -15.12 15.16
CA GLY A 97 8.10 -15.01 13.81
C GLY A 97 7.71 -16.38 13.25
N LEU A 98 6.60 -16.42 12.48
CA LEU A 98 6.09 -17.68 11.95
C LEU A 98 6.99 -18.20 10.81
N PRO A 99 7.50 -19.44 10.87
CA PRO A 99 8.29 -20.02 9.77
C PRO A 99 7.56 -19.97 8.43
N GLY A 100 8.25 -19.58 7.36
CA GLY A 100 7.68 -19.45 6.02
C GLY A 100 6.95 -18.13 5.75
N THR A 101 6.85 -17.25 6.74
CA THR A 101 6.35 -15.88 6.56
C THR A 101 7.50 -14.87 6.56
N VAL A 102 7.28 -13.69 5.98
CA VAL A 102 8.25 -12.58 6.00
C VAL A 102 7.84 -11.43 6.93
N GLY A 103 6.70 -11.59 7.62
CA GLY A 103 6.22 -10.73 8.67
C GLY A 103 4.91 -11.23 9.25
N VAL A 104 4.59 -10.79 10.46
CA VAL A 104 3.40 -11.16 11.20
C VAL A 104 3.07 -10.10 12.25
N TYR A 105 1.79 -9.77 12.39
CA TYR A 105 1.30 -9.10 13.58
C TYR A 105 0.93 -10.11 14.68
N ASN A 106 1.47 -9.95 15.88
CA ASN A 106 1.12 -10.76 17.05
C ASN A 106 0.15 -10.00 17.97
N PRO A 107 -1.15 -10.35 18.01
CA PRO A 107 -2.13 -9.64 18.84
C PRO A 107 -1.84 -9.74 20.34
N SER A 108 -1.30 -10.87 20.81
CA SER A 108 -0.99 -11.11 22.23
C SER A 108 0.17 -10.25 22.70
N ALA A 109 1.22 -10.13 21.89
CA ALA A 109 2.36 -9.25 22.17
C ALA A 109 2.12 -7.79 21.77
N ARG A 110 1.06 -7.52 20.98
CA ARG A 110 0.75 -6.23 20.33
C ARG A 110 1.88 -5.67 19.46
N SER A 111 2.78 -6.54 18.99
CA SER A 111 3.93 -6.17 18.19
C SER A 111 3.80 -6.67 16.75
N LEU A 112 4.30 -5.86 15.81
CA LEU A 112 4.52 -6.25 14.43
C LEU A 112 5.97 -6.71 14.29
N MET A 113 6.20 -7.83 13.63
CA MET A 113 7.54 -8.32 13.29
C MET A 113 7.64 -8.51 11.78
N ALA A 114 8.76 -8.11 11.16
CA ALA A 114 9.02 -8.38 9.76
C ALA A 114 10.51 -8.57 9.45
N ILE A 115 10.79 -9.33 8.39
CA ILE A 115 12.11 -9.43 7.80
C ILE A 115 12.30 -8.23 6.88
N ALA A 116 13.21 -7.35 7.26
CA ALA A 116 13.53 -6.18 6.49
C ALA A 116 14.52 -6.52 5.38
N ARG A 117 14.02 -6.47 4.14
CA ARG A 117 14.86 -6.44 2.94
C ARG A 117 14.71 -5.02 2.38
N PRO A 118 15.66 -4.10 2.66
CA PRO A 118 15.51 -2.67 2.37
C PRO A 118 15.03 -2.37 0.95
N ASP A 119 15.51 -3.15 -0.03
CA ASP A 119 15.18 -2.97 -1.45
C ASP A 119 13.98 -3.82 -1.92
N SER A 120 13.17 -4.35 -1.00
CA SER A 120 12.06 -5.24 -1.31
C SER A 120 10.72 -4.57 -1.04
N GLU A 121 10.03 -4.19 -2.12
CA GLU A 121 8.62 -3.78 -2.04
C GLU A 121 7.73 -4.89 -1.45
N ALA A 122 8.15 -6.16 -1.52
CA ALA A 122 7.45 -7.26 -0.85
C ALA A 122 7.53 -7.17 0.69
N THR A 123 8.67 -6.73 1.24
CA THR A 123 8.78 -6.44 2.68
C THR A 123 7.82 -5.32 3.06
N TRP A 124 7.80 -4.22 2.29
CA TRP A 124 6.95 -3.08 2.60
C TRP A 124 5.47 -3.38 2.45
N TYR A 125 5.08 -4.19 1.45
CA TYR A 125 3.73 -4.74 1.35
C TYR A 125 3.31 -5.42 2.66
N VAL A 126 4.15 -6.31 3.19
CA VAL A 126 3.83 -7.06 4.42
C VAL A 126 3.79 -6.15 5.63
N VAL A 127 4.74 -5.23 5.78
CA VAL A 127 4.73 -4.23 6.87
C VAL A 127 3.46 -3.36 6.80
N GLN A 128 2.98 -3.03 5.60
CA GLN A 128 1.76 -2.24 5.39
C GLN A 128 0.49 -3.06 5.61
N HIS A 129 0.50 -4.36 5.30
CA HIS A 129 -0.62 -5.26 5.52
C HIS A 129 -0.77 -5.55 7.01
N GLU A 130 0.29 -6.07 7.64
CA GLU A 130 0.30 -6.41 9.06
C GLU A 130 0.24 -5.16 9.97
N GLY A 131 0.78 -4.03 9.50
CA GLY A 131 0.65 -2.74 10.16
C GLY A 131 -0.81 -2.27 10.25
N PHE A 132 -1.65 -2.64 9.29
CA PHE A 132 -3.08 -2.35 9.36
C PHE A 132 -3.76 -3.19 10.44
N HIS A 133 -3.44 -4.48 10.56
CA HIS A 133 -3.94 -5.35 11.65
C HIS A 133 -3.56 -4.78 13.02
N GLN A 134 -2.31 -4.32 13.17
CA GLN A 134 -1.84 -3.64 14.37
C GLN A 134 -2.61 -2.35 14.66
N PHE A 135 -2.80 -1.50 13.64
CA PHE A 135 -3.56 -0.27 13.77
C PHE A 135 -5.01 -0.54 14.19
N LEU A 136 -5.67 -1.50 13.54
CA LEU A 136 -7.06 -1.86 13.82
C LEU A 136 -7.25 -2.30 15.28
N HIS A 137 -6.40 -3.21 15.76
CA HIS A 137 -6.44 -3.69 17.14
C HIS A 137 -6.24 -2.56 18.16
N ASN A 138 -5.32 -1.62 17.90
CA ASN A 138 -5.00 -0.57 18.86
C ASN A 138 -5.90 0.67 18.78
N VAL A 139 -6.51 0.96 17.63
CA VAL A 139 -7.18 2.25 17.39
C VAL A 139 -8.69 2.11 17.23
N VAL A 140 -9.16 1.06 16.57
CA VAL A 140 -10.61 0.88 16.34
C VAL A 140 -11.23 0.13 17.50
N GLY A 141 -10.59 -0.97 17.94
CA GLY A 141 -11.16 -1.86 18.95
C GLY A 141 -12.39 -2.63 18.41
N GLY A 142 -12.52 -3.89 18.81
CA GLY A 142 -13.59 -4.76 18.29
C GLY A 142 -13.19 -5.52 17.02
N GLN A 143 -14.01 -6.51 16.68
CA GLN A 143 -13.82 -7.34 15.48
C GLN A 143 -14.63 -6.75 14.32
N ILE A 144 -13.98 -6.51 13.18
CA ILE A 144 -14.67 -6.26 11.91
C ILE A 144 -14.77 -7.57 11.13
N PRO A 145 -15.71 -7.70 10.19
CA PRO A 145 -15.81 -8.88 9.32
C PRO A 145 -14.48 -9.20 8.64
N ILE A 146 -14.13 -10.49 8.56
CA ILE A 146 -12.80 -10.94 8.09
C ILE A 146 -12.45 -10.44 6.68
N TRP A 147 -13.42 -10.40 5.77
CA TRP A 147 -13.21 -9.88 4.41
C TRP A 147 -12.85 -8.38 4.41
N ILE A 148 -13.35 -7.59 5.35
CA ILE A 148 -12.96 -6.19 5.50
C ILE A 148 -11.56 -6.10 6.06
N ASN A 149 -11.27 -6.92 7.09
CA ASN A 149 -9.98 -6.92 7.74
C ASN A 149 -8.86 -7.22 6.74
N GLU A 150 -8.93 -8.36 6.06
CA GLU A 150 -7.94 -8.76 5.06
C GLU A 150 -8.00 -7.88 3.80
N GLY A 151 -9.21 -7.49 3.37
CA GLY A 151 -9.37 -6.65 2.19
C GLY A 151 -8.78 -5.25 2.35
N LEU A 152 -8.92 -4.63 3.53
CA LEU A 152 -8.26 -3.36 3.85
C LEU A 152 -6.76 -3.55 4.05
N ALA A 153 -6.32 -4.61 4.74
CA ALA A 153 -4.91 -4.92 4.90
C ALA A 153 -4.20 -5.03 3.55
N ASP A 154 -4.79 -5.74 2.57
CA ASP A 154 -4.29 -5.81 1.20
C ASP A 154 -4.40 -4.48 0.45
N TYR A 155 -5.50 -3.75 0.62
CA TYR A 155 -5.68 -2.43 -0.01
C TYR A 155 -4.55 -1.45 0.37
N PHE A 156 -4.18 -1.43 1.65
CA PHE A 156 -3.02 -0.68 2.14
C PHE A 156 -1.70 -1.32 1.74
N GLY A 157 -1.61 -2.65 1.80
CA GLY A 157 -0.44 -3.43 1.41
C GLY A 157 0.04 -3.14 0.00
N ILE A 158 -0.86 -3.03 -0.97
CA ILE A 158 -0.52 -2.80 -2.39
C ILE A 158 -0.14 -1.34 -2.69
N SER A 159 -0.41 -0.40 -1.78
CA SER A 159 -0.13 1.01 -2.02
C SER A 159 1.38 1.29 -2.19
N ILE A 160 1.70 2.30 -3.00
CA ILE A 160 3.09 2.62 -3.36
C ILE A 160 3.55 3.85 -2.59
N TYR A 161 4.68 3.71 -1.88
CA TYR A 161 5.33 4.82 -1.20
C TYR A 161 6.01 5.76 -2.21
N THR A 162 5.89 7.07 -1.98
CA THR A 162 6.37 8.11 -2.91
C THR A 162 7.44 9.02 -2.32
N GLY A 163 7.91 8.74 -1.10
CA GLY A 163 8.82 9.61 -0.37
C GLY A 163 8.11 10.63 0.53
N ASP A 164 6.93 11.10 0.11
CA ASP A 164 6.12 12.04 0.90
C ASP A 164 4.79 11.42 1.38
N GLY A 165 4.36 10.32 0.81
CA GLY A 165 3.11 9.65 1.18
C GLY A 165 2.89 8.41 0.35
N TYR A 166 1.64 7.99 0.22
CA TYR A 166 1.27 6.79 -0.52
C TYR A 166 0.26 7.07 -1.62
N VAL A 167 0.43 6.40 -2.76
CA VAL A 167 -0.61 6.30 -3.78
C VAL A 167 -1.41 5.02 -3.55
N MET A 168 -2.70 5.20 -3.27
CA MET A 168 -3.67 4.13 -3.00
C MET A 168 -4.43 3.72 -4.26
N GLY A 169 -5.10 2.57 -4.20
CA GLY A 169 -5.95 2.08 -5.30
C GLY A 169 -5.19 1.49 -6.48
N ILE A 170 -3.94 1.09 -6.25
CA ILE A 170 -3.14 0.35 -7.22
C ILE A 170 -3.80 -1.01 -7.50
N VAL A 171 -3.89 -1.36 -8.78
CA VAL A 171 -4.41 -2.63 -9.29
C VAL A 171 -3.29 -3.37 -10.04
N PRO A 172 -2.69 -4.41 -9.43
CA PRO A 172 -1.66 -5.21 -10.06
C PRO A 172 -2.22 -6.04 -11.22
N PRO A 173 -1.62 -6.01 -12.43
CA PRO A 173 -2.14 -6.73 -13.61
C PRO A 173 -2.35 -8.23 -13.40
N LEU A 174 -1.41 -8.90 -12.73
CA LEU A 174 -1.52 -10.34 -12.45
C LEU A 174 -2.66 -10.67 -11.50
N ARG A 175 -2.84 -9.83 -10.48
CA ARG A 175 -3.94 -9.98 -9.51
C ARG A 175 -5.28 -9.72 -10.19
N LEU A 176 -5.35 -8.72 -11.07
CA LEU A 176 -6.52 -8.47 -11.90
C LEU A 176 -6.85 -9.65 -12.81
N ALA A 177 -5.86 -10.22 -13.49
CA ALA A 177 -6.05 -11.39 -14.36
C ALA A 177 -6.57 -12.61 -13.58
N ALA A 178 -6.03 -12.86 -12.38
CA ALA A 178 -6.52 -13.92 -11.49
C ALA A 178 -7.98 -13.65 -11.08
N LEU A 179 -8.29 -12.43 -10.61
CA LEU A 179 -9.64 -12.02 -10.23
C LEU A 179 -10.65 -12.18 -11.36
N LYS A 180 -10.33 -11.72 -12.58
CA LYS A 180 -11.18 -11.90 -13.76
C LYS A 180 -11.46 -13.38 -14.01
N SER A 181 -10.43 -14.22 -13.98
CA SER A 181 -10.57 -15.67 -14.12
C SER A 181 -11.47 -16.28 -13.03
N TRP A 182 -11.35 -15.85 -11.77
CA TRP A 182 -12.24 -16.29 -10.70
C TRP A 182 -13.70 -15.88 -10.92
N ILE A 183 -13.95 -14.67 -11.41
CA ILE A 183 -15.29 -14.15 -11.72
C ILE A 183 -15.91 -14.93 -12.88
N GLU A 184 -15.17 -15.10 -13.99
CA GLU A 184 -15.64 -15.73 -15.21
C GLU A 184 -15.87 -17.24 -15.05
N SER A 185 -15.00 -17.93 -14.29
CA SER A 185 -15.15 -19.36 -14.02
C SER A 185 -16.18 -19.69 -12.93
N GLY A 186 -16.84 -18.68 -12.34
CA GLY A 186 -17.80 -18.87 -11.25
C GLY A 186 -17.19 -19.32 -9.92
N LYS A 187 -15.86 -19.22 -9.78
CA LYS A 187 -15.12 -19.56 -8.55
C LYS A 187 -15.19 -18.46 -7.49
N ALA A 188 -15.36 -17.20 -7.89
CA ALA A 188 -15.62 -16.11 -6.97
C ALA A 188 -16.94 -16.37 -6.21
N LEU A 189 -16.90 -16.22 -4.89
CA LEU A 189 -18.07 -16.35 -4.03
C LEU A 189 -19.09 -15.26 -4.38
N THR A 190 -20.37 -15.48 -4.05
CA THR A 190 -21.32 -14.36 -4.02
C THR A 190 -20.89 -13.38 -2.94
N VAL A 191 -21.20 -12.10 -3.12
CA VAL A 191 -20.86 -11.05 -2.14
C VAL A 191 -21.45 -11.39 -0.77
N GLU A 192 -22.67 -11.90 -0.74
CA GLU A 192 -23.33 -12.34 0.49
C GLU A 192 -22.54 -13.47 1.19
N LYS A 193 -22.10 -14.50 0.44
CA LYS A 193 -21.30 -15.59 1.01
C LYS A 193 -19.95 -15.12 1.54
N MET A 194 -19.30 -14.19 0.83
CA MET A 194 -18.05 -13.60 1.30
C MET A 194 -18.26 -12.79 2.59
N MET A 195 -19.33 -11.99 2.65
CA MET A 195 -19.65 -11.16 3.82
C MET A 195 -20.06 -11.98 5.04
N GLN A 196 -20.71 -13.12 4.83
CA GLN A 196 -21.16 -14.04 5.89
C GLN A 196 -20.08 -15.02 6.35
N MET A 197 -18.90 -15.05 5.70
CA MET A 197 -17.88 -16.04 6.00
C MET A 197 -17.36 -15.91 7.45
N PRO A 198 -17.50 -16.96 8.29
CA PRO A 198 -16.90 -16.96 9.62
C PRO A 198 -15.37 -17.00 9.56
N HIS A 199 -14.72 -16.44 10.57
CA HIS A 199 -13.26 -16.38 10.64
C HIS A 199 -12.63 -17.80 10.66
N GLU A 200 -13.28 -18.75 11.32
CA GLU A 200 -12.84 -20.15 11.41
C GLU A 200 -12.86 -20.83 10.04
N LEU A 201 -13.88 -20.52 9.22
CA LEU A 201 -13.98 -21.05 7.86
C LEU A 201 -12.92 -20.43 6.94
N TRP A 202 -12.67 -19.13 7.08
CA TRP A 202 -11.57 -18.46 6.37
C TRP A 202 -10.23 -19.14 6.67
N ASN A 203 -9.93 -19.35 7.96
CA ASN A 203 -8.68 -19.97 8.40
C ASN A 203 -8.55 -21.43 7.93
N LEU A 204 -9.63 -22.21 7.95
CA LEU A 204 -9.63 -23.57 7.40
C LEU A 204 -9.29 -23.57 5.90
N GLN A 205 -9.73 -22.56 5.15
CA GLN A 205 -9.47 -22.42 3.73
C GLN A 205 -8.04 -21.94 3.41
N LEU A 206 -7.28 -21.43 4.39
CA LEU A 206 -5.86 -21.06 4.20
C LEU A 206 -4.98 -22.26 3.83
N GLY A 207 -5.33 -23.46 4.29
CA GLY A 207 -4.61 -24.70 3.94
C GLY A 207 -4.80 -25.16 2.48
N ASP A 208 -5.72 -24.55 1.76
CA ASP A 208 -5.98 -24.79 0.34
C ASP A 208 -5.53 -23.55 -0.45
N ALA A 209 -4.34 -23.60 -1.04
CA ALA A 209 -3.72 -22.47 -1.72
C ALA A 209 -4.62 -21.83 -2.80
N GLY A 210 -5.47 -22.64 -3.45
CA GLY A 210 -6.44 -22.15 -4.43
C GLY A 210 -7.55 -21.33 -3.78
N LYS A 211 -8.18 -21.84 -2.71
CA LYS A 211 -9.25 -21.13 -2.00
C LYS A 211 -8.74 -19.90 -1.25
N SER A 212 -7.57 -20.00 -0.63
CA SER A 212 -6.90 -18.88 0.04
C SER A 212 -6.75 -17.69 -0.92
N SER A 213 -6.16 -17.94 -2.10
CA SER A 213 -5.96 -16.88 -3.10
C SER A 213 -7.28 -16.23 -3.55
N VAL A 214 -8.33 -17.03 -3.79
CA VAL A 214 -9.65 -16.50 -4.18
C VAL A 214 -10.24 -15.59 -3.10
N ASN A 215 -10.13 -15.97 -1.83
CA ASN A 215 -10.68 -15.21 -0.72
C ASN A 215 -10.02 -13.83 -0.57
N TYR A 216 -8.67 -13.79 -0.54
CA TYR A 216 -7.93 -12.54 -0.45
C TYR A 216 -8.16 -11.64 -1.68
N ASP A 217 -8.07 -12.20 -2.90
CA ASP A 217 -8.32 -11.45 -4.14
C ASP A 217 -9.72 -10.83 -4.16
N GLN A 218 -10.74 -11.61 -3.80
CA GLN A 218 -12.11 -11.12 -3.77
C GLN A 218 -12.32 -10.07 -2.67
N ALA A 219 -11.82 -10.30 -1.44
CA ALA A 219 -11.92 -9.35 -0.34
C ALA A 219 -11.28 -8.00 -0.67
N TRP A 220 -10.03 -8.02 -1.17
CA TRP A 220 -9.34 -6.82 -1.65
C TRP A 220 -10.14 -6.10 -2.75
N SER A 221 -10.65 -6.84 -3.73
CA SER A 221 -11.37 -6.26 -4.86
C SER A 221 -12.70 -5.61 -4.45
N MET A 222 -13.38 -6.14 -3.43
CA MET A 222 -14.60 -5.57 -2.88
C MET A 222 -14.29 -4.27 -2.14
N VAL A 223 -13.25 -4.24 -1.31
CA VAL A 223 -12.78 -3.03 -0.61
C VAL A 223 -12.34 -1.96 -1.61
N HIS A 224 -11.57 -2.34 -2.63
CA HIS A 224 -11.13 -1.41 -3.67
C HIS A 224 -12.31 -0.81 -4.43
N PHE A 225 -13.29 -1.64 -4.85
CA PHE A 225 -14.49 -1.16 -5.51
C PHE A 225 -15.33 -0.22 -4.62
N LEU A 226 -15.45 -0.50 -3.33
CA LEU A 226 -16.11 0.40 -2.38
C LEU A 226 -15.37 1.73 -2.20
N ALA A 227 -14.04 1.72 -2.34
CA ALA A 227 -13.21 2.92 -2.23
C ALA A 227 -13.14 3.76 -3.52
N HIS A 228 -13.20 3.13 -4.70
CA HIS A 228 -12.90 3.80 -5.99
C HIS A 228 -13.95 3.61 -7.08
N GLY A 229 -14.78 2.58 -6.97
CA GLY A 229 -15.77 2.21 -7.96
C GLY A 229 -16.77 3.33 -8.24
N ASP A 230 -17.22 3.43 -9.49
CA ASP A 230 -18.18 4.43 -9.95
C ASP A 230 -17.81 5.87 -9.55
N GLY A 231 -16.50 6.21 -9.60
CA GLY A 231 -16.01 7.54 -9.22
C GLY A 231 -16.05 7.82 -7.72
N GLY A 232 -15.98 6.77 -6.89
CA GLY A 232 -16.03 6.89 -5.42
C GLY A 232 -17.45 6.93 -4.84
N ARG A 233 -18.48 6.55 -5.63
CA ARG A 233 -19.90 6.58 -5.24
C ARG A 233 -20.20 5.91 -3.90
N TYR A 234 -19.43 4.89 -3.53
CA TYR A 234 -19.68 4.04 -2.37
C TYR A 234 -18.94 4.47 -1.10
N GLN A 235 -18.08 5.49 -1.16
CA GLN A 235 -17.19 5.85 -0.04
C GLN A 235 -17.96 6.18 1.24
N ASP A 236 -18.99 7.02 1.14
CA ASP A 236 -19.77 7.44 2.31
C ASP A 236 -20.55 6.27 2.93
N ALA A 237 -21.21 5.47 2.09
CA ALA A 237 -21.91 4.27 2.53
C ALA A 237 -20.95 3.25 3.17
N PHE A 238 -19.76 3.08 2.60
CA PHE A 238 -18.74 2.19 3.16
C PHE A 238 -18.24 2.69 4.52
N ASN A 239 -17.96 4.00 4.65
CA ASN A 239 -17.57 4.60 5.94
C ASN A 239 -18.66 4.44 7.00
N GLY A 240 -19.93 4.61 6.64
CA GLY A 240 -21.07 4.38 7.52
C GLY A 240 -21.20 2.91 7.92
N PHE A 241 -21.00 1.99 6.97
CA PHE A 241 -20.99 0.55 7.24
C PHE A 241 -19.88 0.14 8.21
N LEU A 242 -18.64 0.59 7.96
CA LEU A 242 -17.48 0.35 8.83
C LEU A 242 -17.72 0.85 10.26
N ARG A 243 -18.33 2.04 10.39
CA ARG A 243 -18.70 2.62 11.69
C ARG A 243 -19.75 1.78 12.43
N SER A 244 -20.72 1.23 11.72
CA SER A 244 -21.75 0.38 12.32
C SER A 244 -21.17 -0.94 12.81
N VAL A 245 -20.38 -1.62 11.97
CA VAL A 245 -19.80 -2.93 12.34
C VAL A 245 -18.73 -2.80 13.41
N SER A 246 -17.94 -1.72 13.43
CA SER A 246 -16.96 -1.50 14.50
C SER A 246 -17.60 -1.27 15.87
N ARG A 247 -18.88 -0.88 15.91
CA ARG A 247 -19.69 -0.71 17.13
C ARG A 247 -20.51 -1.96 17.49
N GLY A 248 -20.27 -3.08 16.81
CA GLY A 248 -20.92 -4.36 17.10
C GLY A 248 -22.30 -4.55 16.45
N ALA A 249 -22.70 -3.70 15.50
CA ALA A 249 -23.91 -3.95 14.71
C ALA A 249 -23.75 -5.23 13.88
N LYS A 250 -24.82 -6.02 13.75
CA LYS A 250 -24.84 -7.17 12.83
C LYS A 250 -24.66 -6.67 11.40
N TRP A 251 -23.85 -7.38 10.62
CA TRP A 251 -23.44 -6.90 9.30
C TRP A 251 -24.65 -6.72 8.36
N GLU A 252 -25.69 -7.57 8.42
CA GLU A 252 -26.89 -7.43 7.59
C GLU A 252 -27.58 -6.09 7.83
N GLN A 253 -27.72 -5.74 9.11
CA GLN A 253 -28.37 -4.51 9.54
C GLN A 253 -27.52 -3.30 9.15
N ALA A 254 -26.21 -3.39 9.36
CA ALA A 254 -25.27 -2.35 8.94
C ALA A 254 -25.28 -2.17 7.42
N TRP A 255 -25.36 -3.25 6.64
CA TRP A 255 -25.42 -3.20 5.18
C TRP A 255 -26.70 -2.51 4.73
N VAL A 256 -27.86 -2.96 5.21
CA VAL A 256 -29.15 -2.38 4.84
C VAL A 256 -29.22 -0.89 5.17
N ALA A 257 -28.68 -0.49 6.32
CA ALA A 257 -28.68 0.92 6.75
C ALA A 257 -27.84 1.85 5.85
N ASN A 258 -26.84 1.33 5.13
CA ASN A 258 -25.90 2.14 4.36
C ASN A 258 -26.01 1.95 2.84
N PHE A 259 -26.35 0.75 2.39
CA PHE A 259 -26.42 0.37 0.97
C PHE A 259 -27.83 0.03 0.49
N GLY A 260 -28.79 -0.14 1.41
CA GLY A 260 -30.15 -0.59 1.11
C GLY A 260 -30.29 -2.11 1.07
N ALA A 261 -31.46 -2.59 0.62
CA ALA A 261 -31.80 -4.01 0.68
C ALA A 261 -31.08 -4.84 -0.38
N GLY A 262 -30.48 -5.95 0.06
CA GLY A 262 -29.84 -6.94 -0.79
C GLY A 262 -28.43 -6.56 -1.26
N THR A 263 -27.73 -7.55 -1.84
CA THR A 263 -26.34 -7.43 -2.31
C THR A 263 -26.21 -7.63 -3.82
N ARG A 264 -27.30 -7.99 -4.51
CA ARG A 264 -27.27 -8.42 -5.92
C ARG A 264 -26.85 -7.30 -6.88
N GLU A 265 -27.39 -6.09 -6.73
CA GLU A 265 -26.98 -4.96 -7.59
C GLU A 265 -25.51 -4.61 -7.36
N PHE A 266 -25.08 -4.57 -6.10
CA PHE A 266 -23.67 -4.36 -5.75
C PHE A 266 -22.78 -5.42 -6.40
N GLU A 267 -23.14 -6.71 -6.30
CA GLU A 267 -22.38 -7.80 -6.92
C GLU A 267 -22.28 -7.65 -8.45
N GLN A 268 -23.38 -7.29 -9.12
CA GLN A 268 -23.39 -7.08 -10.57
C GLN A 268 -22.47 -5.92 -10.98
N ARG A 269 -22.53 -4.79 -10.25
CA ARG A 269 -21.67 -3.63 -10.52
C ARG A 269 -20.21 -3.91 -10.21
N TRP A 270 -19.92 -4.58 -9.09
CA TRP A 270 -18.58 -5.01 -8.73
C TRP A 270 -17.98 -5.93 -9.81
N ARG A 271 -18.73 -6.96 -10.25
CA ARG A 271 -18.28 -7.84 -11.35
C ARG A 271 -18.00 -7.05 -12.61
N LYS A 272 -18.93 -6.17 -13.03
CA LYS A 272 -18.77 -5.35 -14.22
C LYS A 272 -17.53 -4.45 -14.14
N TYR A 273 -17.33 -3.77 -13.01
CA TYR A 273 -16.17 -2.89 -12.78
C TYR A 273 -14.84 -3.62 -13.03
N TRP A 274 -14.69 -4.83 -12.48
CA TRP A 274 -13.46 -5.61 -12.64
C TRP A 274 -13.30 -6.19 -14.03
N LEU A 275 -14.38 -6.69 -14.64
CA LEU A 275 -14.33 -7.27 -15.99
C LEU A 275 -14.03 -6.22 -17.07
N ASP A 276 -14.57 -5.01 -16.92
CA ASP A 276 -14.36 -3.88 -17.85
C ASP A 276 -12.96 -3.25 -17.72
N MET A 277 -12.26 -3.45 -16.60
CA MET A 277 -10.95 -2.84 -16.37
C MET A 277 -9.91 -3.35 -17.39
N PRO A 278 -9.06 -2.49 -17.98
CA PRO A 278 -7.99 -2.92 -18.89
C PRO A 278 -7.05 -3.96 -18.27
N ALA A 279 -6.46 -4.84 -19.08
CA ALA A 279 -5.60 -5.93 -18.60
C ALA A 279 -4.35 -5.41 -17.87
N GLU A 280 -3.91 -4.20 -18.22
CA GLU A 280 -2.81 -3.47 -17.62
C GLU A 280 -3.14 -2.91 -16.22
N GLY A 281 -4.37 -3.09 -15.74
CA GLY A 281 -4.81 -2.61 -14.44
C GLY A 281 -4.87 -1.09 -14.36
N SER A 282 -4.36 -0.52 -13.26
CA SER A 282 -4.42 0.91 -12.98
C SER A 282 -3.15 1.65 -13.42
N VAL A 283 -2.83 1.64 -14.73
CA VAL A 283 -1.61 2.26 -15.27
C VAL A 283 -1.47 3.72 -14.82
N GLU A 284 -2.57 4.48 -14.81
CA GLU A 284 -2.55 5.88 -14.36
C GLU A 284 -2.16 6.05 -12.90
N ARG A 285 -2.43 5.06 -12.04
CA ARG A 285 -2.03 5.09 -10.62
C ARG A 285 -0.55 4.75 -10.45
N TYR A 286 -0.01 3.84 -11.25
CA TYR A 286 1.44 3.60 -11.29
C TYR A 286 2.19 4.84 -11.79
N ALA A 287 1.66 5.51 -12.83
CA ALA A 287 2.19 6.77 -13.31
C ALA A 287 2.07 7.89 -12.26
N GLN A 288 0.94 7.96 -11.54
CA GLN A 288 0.78 8.89 -10.41
C GLN A 288 1.87 8.68 -9.35
N ALA A 289 2.14 7.44 -8.95
CA ALA A 289 3.18 7.13 -7.99
C ALA A 289 4.57 7.52 -8.51
N ALA A 290 4.93 7.15 -9.73
CA ALA A 290 6.21 7.50 -10.32
C ALA A 290 6.41 9.02 -10.43
N VAL A 291 5.40 9.75 -10.92
CA VAL A 291 5.45 11.22 -11.04
C VAL A 291 5.59 11.84 -9.66
N GLN A 292 4.82 11.40 -8.67
CA GLN A 292 4.90 11.92 -7.31
C GLN A 292 6.29 11.69 -6.70
N THR A 293 6.85 10.48 -6.83
CA THR A 293 8.20 10.15 -6.36
C THR A 293 9.27 11.02 -7.02
N LEU A 294 9.29 11.11 -8.34
CA LEU A 294 10.32 11.88 -9.05
C LEU A 294 10.17 13.39 -8.84
N THR A 295 8.93 13.88 -8.71
CA THR A 295 8.66 15.26 -8.31
C THR A 295 9.17 15.54 -6.90
N SER A 296 9.08 14.56 -6.00
CA SER A 296 9.57 14.65 -4.62
C SER A 296 11.09 14.84 -4.57
N PHE A 297 11.84 14.09 -5.39
CA PHE A 297 13.28 14.28 -5.56
C PHE A 297 13.62 15.61 -6.22
N TYR A 298 12.88 16.01 -7.26
CA TYR A 298 13.11 17.30 -7.90
C TYR A 298 12.82 18.48 -6.94
N ALA A 299 11.76 18.41 -6.13
CA ALA A 299 11.45 19.44 -5.14
C ALA A 299 12.61 19.67 -4.15
N ARG A 300 13.31 18.60 -3.76
CA ARG A 300 14.46 18.64 -2.84
C ARG A 300 15.71 19.22 -3.51
N ALA A 301 15.97 18.86 -4.77
CA ALA A 301 17.00 19.51 -5.59
C ALA A 301 16.71 21.01 -5.75
N PHE A 302 15.47 21.35 -6.08
CA PHE A 302 15.01 22.72 -6.24
C PHE A 302 15.16 23.53 -4.95
N SER A 303 14.85 22.94 -3.79
CA SER A 303 15.02 23.60 -2.49
C SER A 303 16.47 23.98 -2.21
N GLN A 304 17.42 23.27 -2.83
CA GLN A 304 18.85 23.54 -2.78
C GLN A 304 19.37 24.31 -4.01
N LYS A 305 18.48 25.05 -4.70
CA LYS A 305 18.79 25.89 -5.87
C LYS A 305 19.32 25.11 -7.09
N GLN A 306 19.08 23.80 -7.15
CA GLN A 306 19.37 22.96 -8.32
C GLN A 306 18.10 22.86 -9.18
N VAL A 307 18.16 23.39 -10.40
CA VAL A 307 17.02 23.50 -11.31
C VAL A 307 17.35 22.75 -12.59
N PHE A 308 16.36 22.03 -13.12
CA PHE A 308 16.47 21.31 -14.38
C PHE A 308 15.47 21.87 -15.39
N GLY A 309 15.96 22.17 -16.60
CA GLY A 309 15.14 22.67 -17.70
C GLY A 309 14.50 21.55 -18.51
N ALA A 310 15.17 20.40 -18.56
CA ALA A 310 14.75 19.21 -19.30
C ALA A 310 14.71 17.95 -18.41
N TRP A 311 13.94 16.97 -18.83
CA TRP A 311 13.80 15.68 -18.12
C TRP A 311 15.11 14.89 -18.12
N GLU A 312 15.84 14.95 -19.23
CA GLU A 312 17.11 14.27 -19.45
C GLU A 312 18.18 14.77 -18.48
N GLU A 313 18.28 16.09 -18.30
CA GLU A 313 19.21 16.72 -17.35
C GLU A 313 18.93 16.26 -15.90
N PHE A 314 17.66 16.18 -15.52
CA PHE A 314 17.27 15.66 -14.21
C PHE A 314 17.64 14.19 -14.07
N CYS A 315 17.36 13.36 -15.08
CA CYS A 315 17.70 11.94 -15.08
C CYS A 315 19.21 11.69 -14.97
N GLU A 316 20.02 12.43 -15.70
CA GLU A 316 21.48 12.32 -15.66
C GLU A 316 22.01 12.64 -14.26
N ALA A 317 21.58 13.76 -13.67
CA ALA A 317 21.97 14.13 -12.32
C ALA A 317 21.47 13.11 -11.27
N ALA A 318 20.27 12.56 -11.46
CA ALA A 318 19.70 11.53 -10.60
C ALA A 318 20.49 10.22 -10.65
N LYS A 319 20.78 9.71 -11.85
CA LYS A 319 21.58 8.49 -12.07
C LYS A 319 23.03 8.66 -11.58
N ALA A 320 23.57 9.87 -11.64
CA ALA A 320 24.91 10.19 -11.15
C ALA A 320 24.98 10.45 -9.62
N GLY A 321 23.87 10.38 -8.89
CA GLY A 321 23.83 10.68 -7.46
C GLY A 321 24.12 12.15 -7.11
N GLN A 322 23.85 13.07 -8.04
CA GLN A 322 24.19 14.50 -7.94
C GLN A 322 23.01 15.39 -7.50
N LEU A 323 21.87 14.80 -7.13
CA LEU A 323 20.74 15.55 -6.61
C LEU A 323 21.06 16.08 -5.21
N LYS A 324 21.00 17.40 -5.07
CA LYS A 324 21.18 18.09 -3.79
C LYS A 324 19.90 18.00 -2.96
N TYR A 325 20.03 17.91 -1.65
CA TYR A 325 18.89 17.96 -0.74
C TYR A 325 19.32 18.50 0.63
N HIS A 326 18.37 19.06 1.38
CA HIS A 326 18.61 19.41 2.77
C HIS A 326 18.68 18.15 3.62
N ARG A 327 19.61 18.06 4.59
CA ARG A 327 19.84 16.84 5.39
C ARG A 327 18.58 16.24 6.02
N ASP A 328 17.64 17.09 6.43
CA ASP A 328 16.38 16.70 7.08
C ASP A 328 15.29 16.29 6.07
N ASP A 329 15.43 16.64 4.79
CA ASP A 329 14.50 16.29 3.70
C ASP A 329 15.04 15.09 2.89
N TRP A 330 15.87 14.25 3.50
CA TRP A 330 16.41 13.06 2.85
C TRP A 330 15.31 12.09 2.42
N LEU A 331 15.55 11.39 1.31
CA LEU A 331 14.77 10.25 0.86
C LEU A 331 15.70 9.06 0.63
N PRO A 332 15.19 7.82 0.73
CA PRO A 332 15.97 6.62 0.45
C PRO A 332 16.50 6.63 -0.99
N PRO A 333 17.81 6.45 -1.23
CA PRO A 333 18.37 6.34 -2.58
C PRO A 333 17.73 5.20 -3.39
N ALA A 334 17.46 4.05 -2.76
CA ALA A 334 16.78 2.91 -3.38
C ALA A 334 15.40 3.27 -3.97
N LEU A 335 14.70 4.26 -3.39
CA LEU A 335 13.44 4.75 -3.93
C LEU A 335 13.61 5.43 -5.29
N LEU A 336 14.70 6.20 -5.47
CA LEU A 336 15.03 6.83 -6.75
C LEU A 336 15.50 5.79 -7.78
N GLU A 337 16.35 4.86 -7.35
CA GLU A 337 16.86 3.77 -8.16
C GLU A 337 15.74 2.88 -8.71
N ALA A 338 14.70 2.62 -7.90
CA ALA A 338 13.51 1.90 -8.34
C ALA A 338 12.58 2.76 -9.22
N ALA A 339 12.48 4.06 -8.98
CA ALA A 339 11.56 4.94 -9.70
C ALA A 339 12.00 5.22 -11.15
N LEU A 340 13.29 5.47 -11.40
CA LEU A 340 13.77 5.90 -12.72
C LEU A 340 13.54 4.85 -13.84
N PRO A 341 13.93 3.57 -13.68
CA PRO A 341 13.70 2.57 -14.74
C PRO A 341 12.21 2.27 -14.97
N ASN A 342 11.38 2.45 -13.94
CA ASN A 342 9.92 2.27 -14.07
C ASN A 342 9.28 3.46 -14.80
N ALA A 343 9.78 4.68 -14.57
CA ALA A 343 9.33 5.88 -15.27
C ALA A 343 9.47 5.75 -16.79
N GLU A 344 10.62 5.25 -17.26
CA GLU A 344 10.92 5.04 -18.69
C GLU A 344 9.93 4.10 -19.41
N ARG A 345 9.16 3.28 -18.67
CA ARG A 345 8.16 2.34 -19.22
C ARG A 345 6.74 2.87 -19.22
N LEU A 346 6.47 4.00 -18.57
CA LEU A 346 5.11 4.49 -18.32
C LEU A 346 4.60 5.47 -19.37
N GLY A 347 5.49 6.13 -20.11
CA GLY A 347 5.13 7.11 -21.14
C GLY A 347 6.23 8.14 -21.37
N ASP A 348 5.87 9.24 -22.02
CA ASP A 348 6.80 10.33 -22.36
C ASP A 348 6.93 11.32 -21.20
N TRP A 349 8.17 11.65 -20.83
CA TRP A 349 8.46 12.54 -19.70
C TRP A 349 9.00 13.88 -20.15
N GLN A 350 8.65 14.93 -19.40
CA GLN A 350 9.17 16.28 -19.62
C GLN A 350 9.09 17.12 -18.35
N ILE A 351 9.97 18.11 -18.24
CA ILE A 351 9.84 19.20 -17.27
C ILE A 351 9.29 20.42 -18.01
N ARG A 352 8.22 21.01 -17.47
CA ARG A 352 7.63 22.24 -18.00
C ARG A 352 7.79 23.35 -16.99
N LYS A 353 8.20 24.53 -17.45
CA LYS A 353 8.12 25.76 -16.66
C LYS A 353 6.93 26.58 -17.11
N ARG A 354 5.93 26.71 -16.23
CA ARG A 354 4.81 27.66 -16.38
C ARG A 354 4.94 28.74 -15.31
N THR A 355 3.89 28.97 -14.52
CA THR A 355 3.97 29.72 -13.26
C THR A 355 4.79 29.01 -12.19
N ARG A 356 4.91 27.68 -12.30
CA ARG A 356 5.75 26.80 -11.48
C ARG A 356 6.39 25.73 -12.36
N TYR A 357 7.38 25.01 -11.82
CA TYR A 357 7.91 23.82 -12.46
C TYR A 357 6.91 22.67 -12.30
N GLU A 358 6.66 21.96 -13.40
CA GLU A 358 5.81 20.78 -13.47
C GLU A 358 6.65 19.62 -14.03
N LEU A 359 6.63 18.47 -13.37
CA LEU A 359 7.14 17.22 -13.94
C LEU A 359 5.96 16.47 -14.54
N VAL A 360 6.02 16.14 -15.83
CA VAL A 360 4.87 15.57 -16.55
C VAL A 360 5.23 14.26 -17.19
N CYS A 361 4.41 13.24 -16.93
CA CYS A 361 4.39 11.98 -17.67
C CYS A 361 3.13 11.95 -18.55
N ARG A 362 3.29 11.77 -19.86
CA ARG A 362 2.20 11.58 -20.82
C ARG A 362 2.08 10.11 -21.15
N LEU A 363 0.92 9.52 -20.88
CA LEU A 363 0.64 8.11 -21.15
C LEU A 363 0.29 7.90 -22.63
N ASP A 364 0.38 6.65 -23.08
CA ASP A 364 0.11 6.25 -24.47
C ASP A 364 -1.33 6.60 -24.93
N ASP A 365 -2.29 6.59 -24.00
CA ASP A 365 -3.68 6.97 -24.27
C ASP A 365 -3.94 8.48 -24.23
N GLY A 366 -2.88 9.29 -24.13
CA GLY A 366 -2.92 10.74 -24.15
C GLY A 366 -3.24 11.41 -22.81
N ARG A 367 -3.57 10.66 -21.75
CA ARG A 367 -3.67 11.23 -20.39
C ARG A 367 -2.32 11.78 -19.93
N GLU A 368 -2.35 12.83 -19.11
CA GLU A 368 -1.14 13.39 -18.49
C GLU A 368 -1.20 13.22 -16.98
N VAL A 369 -0.11 12.79 -16.37
CA VAL A 369 0.09 12.86 -14.92
C VAL A 369 1.06 14.00 -14.63
N VAL A 370 0.61 14.98 -13.86
CA VAL A 370 1.34 16.23 -13.63
C VAL A 370 1.71 16.37 -12.16
N GLY A 371 3.01 16.33 -11.91
CA GLY A 371 3.66 16.55 -10.64
C GLY A 371 3.97 18.02 -10.42
N THR A 372 3.63 18.53 -9.24
CA THR A 372 3.92 19.90 -8.81
C THR A 372 4.44 19.90 -7.40
N PHE A 373 5.21 20.93 -7.05
CA PHE A 373 5.73 21.08 -5.70
C PHE A 373 5.72 22.53 -5.21
N GLN A 374 5.80 22.70 -3.89
CA GLN A 374 6.07 23.98 -3.24
C GLN A 374 7.31 23.86 -2.34
N VAL A 375 8.12 24.92 -2.30
CA VAL A 375 9.27 25.01 -1.41
C VAL A 375 9.10 26.23 -0.52
N ASN A 376 9.23 26.03 0.80
CA ASN A 376 9.11 27.09 1.79
C ASN A 376 10.39 27.13 2.62
N ALA A 377 11.04 28.30 2.69
CA ALA A 377 12.28 28.49 3.45
C ALA A 377 13.37 27.44 3.15
N GLY A 378 13.52 27.04 1.88
CA GLY A 378 14.52 26.05 1.46
C GLY A 378 14.20 24.60 1.88
N ARG A 379 12.95 24.31 2.26
CA ARG A 379 12.49 22.99 2.71
C ARG A 379 11.28 22.51 1.93
N VAL A 380 11.18 21.19 1.76
CA VAL A 380 10.01 20.52 1.18
C VAL A 380 9.18 19.94 2.31
N LYS A 381 7.92 20.36 2.44
CA LYS A 381 6.98 19.74 3.38
C LYS A 381 6.30 18.53 2.75
N ARG A 382 5.78 17.63 3.58
CA ARG A 382 5.13 16.38 3.15
C ARG A 382 3.96 16.60 2.19
N ASP A 383 3.14 17.62 2.43
CA ASP A 383 1.98 17.98 1.61
C ASP A 383 2.32 18.88 0.41
N ALA A 384 3.59 19.26 0.29
CA ALA A 384 4.03 20.20 -0.72
C ALA A 384 4.18 19.58 -2.10
N VAL A 385 4.24 18.25 -2.21
CA VAL A 385 4.38 17.51 -3.48
C VAL A 385 3.06 16.83 -3.83
N GLN A 386 2.59 17.03 -5.06
CA GLN A 386 1.31 16.49 -5.52
C GLN A 386 1.42 16.02 -6.97
N ALA A 387 0.77 14.90 -7.30
CA ALA A 387 0.60 14.42 -8.66
C ALA A 387 -0.88 14.28 -9.02
N GLN A 388 -1.29 14.92 -10.12
CA GLN A 388 -2.66 14.94 -10.59
C GLN A 388 -2.79 14.28 -11.97
N ILE A 389 -3.73 13.36 -12.11
CA ILE A 389 -4.09 12.76 -13.39
C ILE A 389 -5.02 13.72 -14.13
N ARG A 390 -4.65 14.09 -15.35
CA ARG A 390 -5.41 14.94 -16.26
C ARG A 390 -5.90 14.10 -17.45
N PRO A 391 -7.14 14.28 -17.89
CA PRO A 391 -7.67 13.56 -19.05
C PRO A 391 -6.89 13.93 -20.32
N ALA A 392 -6.97 13.06 -21.32
CA ALA A 392 -6.46 13.37 -22.65
C ALA A 392 -7.14 14.65 -23.16
N ARG A 393 -6.34 15.55 -23.76
CA ARG A 393 -6.93 16.72 -24.42
C ARG A 393 -7.62 16.26 -25.71
N PRO A 394 -8.83 16.78 -26.00
CA PRO A 394 -9.55 16.47 -27.23
C PRO A 394 -8.79 16.90 -28.49
#